data_AF-A0A832YHT5-F1
#
_entry.id   AF-A0A832YHT5-F1
#
_cell.length_a   1.000
_cell.length_b   1.000
_cell.length_c   1.000
_cell.angle_alpha   90.00
_cell.angle_beta   90.00
_cell.angle_gamma   90.00
#
_symmetry.space_group_name_H-M   'P 1'
#
loop_
_entity.id
_entity.type
_entity.pdbx_description
1 polymer ?
#
loop_
_entity_poly.entity_id
_entity_poly.type
_entity_poly.pdbx_seq_one_letter_code
_entity_poly.pdbx_strand_id
1 'polypeptide(L)'
;IFGELDWSPAIHRQAEDRLHRIGQKNTVFAYYLIGNGTLDEHVANILVDKSYEIDTIMDEVHESFENKEKAKLILAQIHDKVRSKQP
;
A
#
# COMPACT_ATOMS: atom_id res chain seq x y z
N ILE A 1 11.81 -4.38 -2.22
CA ILE A 1 11.81 -4.32 -0.74
C ILE A 1 12.49 -3.00 -0.38
N PHE A 2 11.85 -2.18 0.44
CA PHE A 2 12.36 -0.90 0.93
C PHE A 2 12.77 -1.05 2.40
N GLY A 3 14.01 -0.72 2.72
CA GLY A 3 14.57 -0.81 4.08
C GLY A 3 14.48 0.48 4.88
N GLU A 4 14.12 1.59 4.23
CA GLU A 4 13.92 2.91 4.81
C GLU A 4 12.71 3.57 4.14
N LEU A 5 12.06 4.49 4.86
CA LEU A 5 10.93 5.27 4.37
C LEU A 5 11.38 6.70 4.05
N ASP A 6 11.19 7.12 2.81
CA ASP A 6 11.35 8.51 2.40
C ASP A 6 10.19 9.39 2.90
N TRP A 7 10.37 10.71 3.01
CA TRP A 7 9.29 11.62 3.46
C TRP A 7 8.30 12.03 2.36
N SER A 8 8.52 11.55 1.13
CA SER A 8 7.75 11.87 -0.07
C SER A 8 7.10 10.61 -0.68
N PRO A 9 5.76 10.53 -0.76
CA PRO A 9 5.08 9.41 -1.42
C PRO A 9 5.44 9.27 -2.91
N ALA A 10 5.76 10.39 -3.59
CA ALA A 10 6.06 10.39 -5.01
C ALA A 10 7.35 9.62 -5.36
N ILE A 11 8.35 9.63 -4.46
CA ILE A 11 9.59 8.87 -4.66
C ILE A 11 9.31 7.36 -4.63
N HIS A 12 8.49 6.92 -3.68
CA HIS A 12 8.05 5.54 -3.58
C HIS A 12 7.23 5.10 -4.79
N ARG A 13 6.26 5.91 -5.23
CA ARG A 13 5.46 5.66 -6.44
C ARG A 13 6.34 5.51 -7.67
N GLN A 14 7.31 6.41 -7.86
CA GLN A 14 8.26 6.32 -8.97
C GLN A 14 9.13 5.06 -8.89
N ALA A 15 9.53 4.63 -7.68
CA ALA A 15 10.31 3.42 -7.49
C ALA A 15 9.48 2.15 -7.82
N GLU A 16 8.20 2.13 -7.45
CA GLU A 16 7.26 1.05 -7.80
C GLU A 16 7.03 0.96 -9.33
N ASP A 17 6.86 2.10 -10.00
CA ASP A 17 6.70 2.18 -11.46
C ASP A 17 7.89 1.60 -12.24
N ARG A 18 9.09 1.55 -11.64
CA ARG A 18 10.26 0.91 -12.27
C ARG A 18 10.06 -0.59 -12.46
N LEU A 19 9.34 -1.24 -11.54
CA LEU A 19 9.05 -2.68 -11.57
C LEU A 19 7.71 -2.96 -12.25
N HIS A 20 6.77 -2.03 -12.16
CA HIS A 20 5.45 -2.11 -12.77
C HIS A 20 5.43 -1.51 -14.20
N ARG A 21 6.33 -2.00 -15.06
CA ARG A 21 6.50 -1.49 -16.44
C ARG A 21 5.78 -2.35 -17.48
N ILE A 22 5.43 -1.75 -18.62
CA ILE A 22 4.82 -2.43 -19.78
C ILE A 22 5.66 -3.67 -20.17
N GLY A 23 5.02 -4.83 -20.17
CA GLY A 23 5.67 -6.12 -20.44
C GLY A 23 5.96 -6.96 -19.20
N GLN A 24 5.77 -6.42 -18.00
CA GLN A 24 5.73 -7.21 -16.78
C GLN A 24 4.50 -8.14 -16.81
N LYS A 25 4.72 -9.44 -16.63
CA LYS A 25 3.66 -10.47 -16.71
C LYS A 25 3.26 -11.02 -15.34
N ASN A 26 4.09 -10.80 -14.33
CA ASN A 26 3.89 -11.32 -12.99
C ASN A 26 3.49 -10.21 -12.02
N THR A 27 2.74 -10.56 -10.98
CA THR A 27 2.39 -9.64 -9.90
C THR A 27 3.65 -9.15 -9.18
N VAL A 28 3.77 -7.83 -9.04
CA VAL A 28 4.86 -7.18 -8.32
C VAL A 28 4.42 -6.93 -6.88
N PHE A 29 5.29 -7.22 -5.92
CA PHE A 29 5.06 -6.91 -4.51
C PHE A 29 6.09 -5.88 -4.03
N ALA A 30 5.59 -4.77 -3.48
CA ALA A 30 6.37 -3.80 -2.73
C ALA A 30 6.23 -4.10 -1.24
N TYR A 31 7.35 -4.30 -0.55
CA TYR A 31 7.39 -4.51 0.89
C TYR A 31 8.16 -3.37 1.54
N TYR A 32 7.54 -2.73 2.52
CA TYR A 32 8.11 -1.68 3.35
C TYR A 32 8.39 -2.27 4.73
N LEU A 33 9.66 -2.19 5.16
CA LEU A 33 10.04 -2.62 6.50
C LEU A 33 9.78 -1.46 7.46
N ILE A 34 8.92 -1.69 8.45
CA ILE A 34 8.56 -0.69 9.47
C ILE A 34 8.96 -1.25 10.82
N GLY A 35 9.77 -0.50 11.58
CA GLY A 35 10.10 -0.84 12.96
C GLY A 35 8.90 -0.60 13.88
N ASN A 36 8.40 -1.65 14.53
CA ASN A 36 7.29 -1.54 15.48
C ASN A 36 7.67 -0.64 16.67
N GLY A 37 6.81 0.32 17.02
CA GLY A 37 7.04 1.30 18.08
C GLY A 37 8.19 2.30 17.81
N THR A 38 8.62 2.42 16.55
CA THR A 38 9.64 3.38 16.14
C THR A 38 9.02 4.58 15.40
N LEU A 39 9.84 5.58 15.08
CA LEU A 39 9.42 6.73 14.29
C LEU A 39 8.85 6.33 12.92
N ASP A 40 9.27 5.19 12.37
CA ASP A 40 8.83 4.70 11.06
C ASP A 40 7.29 4.55 10.96
N GLU A 41 6.62 4.18 12.06
CA GLU A 41 5.15 4.10 12.09
C GLU A 41 4.51 5.47 11.90
N HIS A 42 5.07 6.50 12.53
CA HIS A 42 4.58 7.86 12.38
C HIS A 42 4.82 8.37 10.95
N VAL A 43 6.00 8.10 10.38
CA VAL A 43 6.33 8.45 9.00
C VAL A 43 5.38 7.74 8.03
N ALA A 44 5.11 6.45 8.23
CA ALA A 44 4.19 5.67 7.40
C ALA A 44 2.78 6.28 7.39
N ASN A 45 2.26 6.69 8.56
CA ASN A 45 0.96 7.35 8.65
C ASN A 45 0.94 8.68 7.88
N ILE A 46 1.97 9.52 8.06
CA ILE A 46 2.10 10.79 7.31
C ILE A 46 2.14 10.55 5.80
N LEU A 47 2.85 9.51 5.35
CA LEU A 47 2.94 9.18 3.93
C LEU A 47 1.60 8.76 3.35
N VAL A 48 0.80 7.99 4.10
CA VAL A 48 -0.55 7.60 3.70
C VAL A 48 -1.44 8.83 3.55
N ASP A 49 -1.42 9.74 4.53
CA ASP A 49 -2.21 10.97 4.49
C ASP A 49 -1.81 11.85 3.29
N LYS A 50 -0.51 12.07 3.08
CA LYS A 50 -0.01 12.83 1.92
C LYS A 50 -0.39 12.16 0.60
N SER A 51 -0.33 10.83 0.50
CA SER A 51 -0.74 10.13 -0.73
C SER A 51 -2.21 10.36 -1.01
N TYR A 52 -3.07 10.28 0.01
CA TYR A 52 -4.50 10.50 -0.14
C TYR A 52 -4.83 11.93 -0.60
N GLU A 53 -4.17 12.94 -0.02
CA GLU A 53 -4.34 14.33 -0.44
C GLU A 53 -3.89 14.54 -1.89
N ILE A 54 -2.72 14.00 -2.26
CA ILE A 54 -2.20 14.06 -3.63
C ILE A 54 -3.17 13.39 -4.60
N ASP A 55 -3.66 12.19 -4.27
CA ASP A 55 -4.59 11.46 -5.12
C ASP A 55 -5.93 12.21 -5.25
N THR A 56 -6.43 12.81 -4.16
CA THR A 56 -7.64 13.65 -4.20
C THR A 56 -7.49 14.85 -5.12
N ILE A 57 -6.31 15.46 -5.16
CA ILE A 57 -6.01 16.60 -6.06
C ILE A 57 -5.83 16.12 -7.50
N MET A 58 -5.24 14.94 -7.70
CA MET A 58 -5.01 14.36 -9.02
C MET A 58 -6.28 13.78 -9.67
N ASP A 59 -7.28 13.39 -8.88
CA ASP A 59 -8.53 12.75 -9.34
C ASP A 59 -9.55 13.73 -9.97
N GLU A 60 -9.10 14.63 -10.85
CA GLU A 60 -9.94 15.15 -11.93
C GLU A 60 -9.95 14.18 -13.14
N VAL A 61 -10.48 12.95 -12.94
CA VAL A 61 -10.91 11.95 -13.97
C VAL A 61 -9.99 10.72 -14.18
N HIS A 62 -10.16 9.62 -13.39
CA HIS A 62 -10.56 8.28 -13.90
C HIS A 62 -10.83 7.20 -12.82
N GLU A 63 -12.03 6.60 -12.93
CA GLU A 63 -12.46 5.25 -12.51
C GLU A 63 -12.52 4.84 -11.02
N SER A 64 -13.74 5.03 -10.46
CA SER A 64 -14.50 4.06 -9.67
C SER A 64 -13.70 2.91 -9.03
N PHE A 65 -13.13 3.16 -7.85
CA PHE A 65 -12.62 2.10 -6.98
C PHE A 65 -13.72 1.08 -6.68
N GLU A 66 -13.54 -0.12 -7.23
CA GLU A 66 -14.40 -1.27 -6.98
C GLU A 66 -14.40 -1.62 -5.48
N ASN A 67 -15.47 -1.18 -4.82
CA ASN A 67 -15.98 -1.55 -3.50
C ASN A 67 -14.95 -1.90 -2.41
N LYS A 68 -14.64 -0.88 -1.59
CA LYS A 68 -14.07 -0.97 -0.22
C LYS A 68 -14.65 -2.12 0.62
N GLU A 69 -15.90 -2.50 0.38
CA GLU A 69 -16.58 -3.63 1.01
C GLU A 69 -16.01 -5.00 0.59
N LYS A 70 -15.62 -5.21 -0.68
CA LYS A 70 -14.95 -6.44 -1.14
C LYS A 70 -13.57 -6.58 -0.47
N ALA A 71 -12.81 -5.49 -0.36
CA ALA A 71 -11.51 -5.47 0.31
C ALA A 71 -11.63 -5.83 1.80
N LYS A 72 -12.64 -5.29 2.51
CA LYS A 72 -12.95 -5.67 3.90
C LYS A 72 -13.35 -7.14 4.03
N LEU A 73 -14.16 -7.66 3.11
CA LEU A 73 -14.61 -9.06 3.15
C LEU A 73 -13.45 -10.04 2.97
N ILE A 74 -12.52 -9.73 2.07
CA ILE A 74 -11.30 -10.53 1.84
C ILE A 74 -10.39 -10.48 3.07
N LEU A 75 -10.22 -9.31 3.69
CA LEU A 75 -9.41 -9.16 4.91
C LEU A 75 -9.97 -9.98 6.08
N ALA A 76 -11.30 -9.93 6.28
CA ALA A 76 -11.98 -10.69 7.32
C ALA A 76 -11.86 -12.21 7.12
N GLN A 77 -11.98 -12.68 5.87
CA GLN A 77 -11.82 -14.10 5.53
C GLN A 77 -10.40 -14.63 5.78
N ILE A 78 -9.39 -13.79 5.58
CA ILE A 78 -7.99 -14.17 5.84
C ILE A 78 -7.74 -14.30 7.35
N HIS A 79 -8.28 -13.41 8.16
CA HIS A 79 -8.10 -13.44 9.61
C HIS A 79 -8.73 -14.70 10.26
N ASP A 80 -9.92 -15.11 9.82
CA ASP A 80 -10.58 -16.33 10.32
C ASP A 80 -9.84 -17.63 9.94
N LYS A 81 -9.22 -17.66 8.75
CA LYS A 81 -8.42 -18.81 8.31
C LYS A 81 -7.10 -18.95 9.07
N VAL A 82 -6.54 -17.83 9.52
CA VAL A 82 -5.32 -17.82 10.35
C VAL A 82 -5.65 -18.29 11.77
N ARG A 83 -6.80 -17.86 12.33
CA ARG A 83 -7.24 -18.27 13.67
C ARG A 83 -7.64 -19.75 13.78
N SER A 84 -8.19 -20.33 12.72
CA SER A 84 -8.55 -21.77 12.66
C SER A 84 -7.40 -22.72 12.36
N LYS A 85 -6.20 -22.21 12.03
CA LYS A 85 -4.99 -22.99 11.75
C LYS A 85 -3.95 -23.01 12.88
N GLN A 86 -4.21 -22.33 14.00
CA GLN A 86 -3.39 -22.47 15.21
C GLN A 86 -3.99 -23.57 16.10
N PRO A 87 -3.20 -24.58 16.52
CA PRO A 87 -3.64 -25.57 17.52
C PRO A 87 -3.82 -24.95 18.91
#